data_AF-A0A8C5WTB8-F1
#
_entry.id   AF-A0A8C5WTB8-F1
#
_cell.length_a   1.000
_cell.length_b   1.000
_cell.length_c   1.000
_cell.angle_alpha   90.00
_cell.angle_beta   90.00
_cell.angle_gamma   90.00
#
_symmetry.space_group_name_H-M   'P 1'
#
loop_
_entity.id
_entity.type
_entity.pdbx_description
1 polymer ?
#
loop_
_entity_poly.entity_id
_entity_poly.type
_entity_poly.pdbx_seq_one_letter_code
_entity_poly.pdbx_strand_id
1 'polypeptide(L)'
;MGCNQRCGLLTVAIIGAVLAILGGVLIPVGNHFVKKTIKREAVIEKGTIAYQNWVIPGSPIYRQFWLFDVQNPEEVMQNGSAPILKESTEIVH
;
A
#
# COMPACT_ATOMS: atom_id res chain seq x y z
N MET A 1 23.07 27.23 -53.42
CA MET A 1 22.16 26.85 -52.31
C MET A 1 22.97 26.11 -51.25
N GLY A 2 23.73 26.81 -50.41
CA GLY A 2 24.69 26.22 -49.47
C GLY A 2 24.55 26.68 -48.02
N CYS A 3 23.45 27.36 -47.71
CA CYS A 3 23.12 27.79 -46.35
C CYS A 3 21.98 26.89 -45.86
N ASN A 4 22.26 25.70 -45.31
CA ASN A 4 21.22 24.96 -44.57
C ASN A 4 21.71 23.83 -43.66
N GLN A 5 22.76 23.09 -43.99
CA GLN A 5 23.16 21.94 -43.14
C GLN A 5 23.87 22.35 -41.84
N ARG A 6 24.82 23.28 -41.89
CA ARG A 6 25.54 23.73 -40.67
C ARG A 6 24.66 24.57 -39.73
N CYS A 7 23.77 25.42 -40.27
CA CYS A 7 22.79 26.16 -39.46
C CYS A 7 21.71 25.25 -38.87
N GLY A 8 21.22 24.27 -39.63
CA GLY A 8 20.28 23.26 -39.13
C GLY A 8 20.87 22.42 -38.00
N LEU A 9 22.14 22.02 -38.14
CA LEU A 9 22.82 21.24 -37.10
C LEU A 9 23.03 22.03 -35.80
N LEU A 10 23.43 23.31 -35.91
CA LEU A 10 23.64 24.17 -34.75
C LEU A 10 22.33 24.49 -34.01
N THR A 11 21.25 24.73 -34.74
CA THR A 11 19.93 25.01 -34.13
C THR A 11 19.39 23.79 -33.37
N VAL A 12 19.50 22.59 -33.94
CA VAL A 12 19.11 21.35 -33.26
C VAL A 12 19.98 21.06 -32.04
N ALA A 13 21.29 21.32 -32.12
CA ALA A 13 22.20 21.14 -30.99
C ALA A 13 21.85 22.08 -29.82
N ILE A 14 21.51 23.34 -30.10
CA ILE A 14 21.10 24.31 -29.09
C ILE A 14 19.78 23.89 -28.45
N ILE A 15 18.77 23.52 -29.26
CA ILE A 15 17.47 23.07 -28.76
C ILE A 15 17.63 21.81 -27.90
N GLY A 16 18.44 20.85 -28.35
CA GLY A 16 18.74 19.64 -27.59
C GLY A 16 19.44 19.93 -26.26
N ALA A 17 20.40 20.85 -26.25
CA ALA A 17 21.08 21.27 -25.03
C ALA A 17 20.10 21.93 -24.03
N VAL A 18 19.22 22.80 -24.51
CA VAL A 18 18.19 23.44 -23.67
C VAL A 18 17.24 22.40 -23.08
N LEU A 19 16.75 21.45 -23.89
CA LEU A 19 15.87 20.38 -23.41
C LEU A 19 16.58 19.45 -22.42
N ALA A 20 17.86 19.14 -22.63
CA ALA A 20 18.63 18.31 -21.71
C ALA A 20 18.85 19.00 -20.35
N ILE A 21 19.13 20.30 -20.35
CA ILE A 21 19.24 21.10 -19.12
C ILE A 21 17.88 21.13 -18.40
N LEU A 22 16.80 21.40 -19.14
CA LEU A 22 15.47 21.54 -18.57
C LEU A 22 14.96 20.21 -17.99
N GLY A 23 15.19 19.10 -18.71
CA GLY A 23 14.92 17.74 -18.22
C GLY A 23 15.78 17.38 -17.01
N GLY A 24 17.08 17.71 -17.04
CA GLY A 24 18.00 17.48 -15.92
C GLY A 24 17.60 18.22 -14.64
N VAL A 25 17.05 19.43 -14.76
CA VAL A 25 16.54 20.21 -13.62
C VAL A 25 15.18 19.69 -13.14
N LEU A 26 14.32 19.17 -14.03
CA LEU A 26 13.01 18.65 -13.64
C LEU A 26 13.09 17.37 -12.79
N ILE A 27 14.08 16.51 -13.01
CA ILE A 27 14.28 15.25 -12.27
C ILE A 27 14.42 15.48 -10.73
N PRO A 28 15.36 16.31 -10.23
CA PRO A 28 15.51 16.53 -8.79
C PRO A 28 14.32 17.27 -8.19
N VAL A 29 13.69 18.17 -8.95
CA VAL A 29 12.50 18.91 -8.51
C VAL A 29 11.32 17.94 -8.31
N GLY A 30 11.07 17.07 -9.29
CA GLY A 30 10.04 16.03 -9.19
C GLY A 30 10.26 15.12 -7.98
N ASN A 31 11.48 14.63 -7.78
CA ASN A 31 11.82 13.79 -6.62
C ASN A 31 11.60 14.52 -5.27
N HIS A 32 11.87 15.82 -5.20
CA HIS A 32 11.64 16.61 -3.97
C HIS A 32 10.17 16.78 -3.65
N PHE A 33 9.34 17.07 -4.65
CA PHE A 33 7.89 17.18 -4.47
C PHE A 33 7.26 15.83 -4.11
N VAL A 34 7.61 14.77 -4.83
CA VAL A 34 7.11 13.41 -4.56
C VAL A 34 7.49 12.96 -3.15
N LYS A 35 8.76 13.15 -2.73
CA LYS A 35 9.19 12.78 -1.37
C LYS A 35 8.48 13.58 -0.27
N LYS A 36 8.14 14.85 -0.52
CA LYS A 36 7.38 15.68 0.42
C LYS A 36 5.93 15.26 0.51
N THR A 37 5.28 14.96 -0.61
CA THR A 37 3.89 14.48 -0.64
C THR A 37 3.76 13.11 0.03
N ILE A 38 4.65 12.16 -0.32
CA ILE A 38 4.67 10.82 0.31
C ILE A 38 4.90 10.92 1.82
N LYS A 39 5.83 11.77 2.28
CA LYS A 39 6.07 11.95 3.72
C LYS A 39 4.89 12.59 4.46
N ARG A 40 4.05 13.39 3.80
CA ARG A 40 2.86 13.96 4.44
C ARG A 40 1.69 13.00 4.45
N GLU A 41 1.55 12.16 3.42
CA GLU A 41 0.41 11.25 3.31
C GLU A 41 0.64 9.91 4.03
N ALA A 42 1.89 9.51 4.25
CA ALA A 42 2.24 8.25 4.94
C ALA A 42 2.25 8.36 6.48
N VAL A 43 2.05 9.54 7.05
CA VAL A 43 1.97 9.73 8.50
C VAL A 43 0.50 9.75 8.93
N ILE A 44 0.21 9.06 10.04
CA ILE A 44 -1.11 9.02 10.64
C ILE A 44 -1.34 10.34 11.39
N GLU A 45 -1.72 11.37 10.65
CA GLU A 45 -2.09 12.69 11.17
C GLU A 45 -3.54 13.02 10.79
N LYS A 46 -4.23 13.78 11.64
CA LYS A 46 -5.61 14.22 11.37
C LYS A 46 -5.67 14.99 10.05
N GLY A 47 -6.38 14.43 9.06
CA GLY A 47 -6.53 15.01 7.72
C GLY A 47 -5.87 14.22 6.58
N THR A 48 -5.07 13.19 6.87
CA THR A 48 -4.48 12.33 5.83
C THR A 48 -5.40 11.15 5.48
N ILE A 49 -5.23 10.59 4.26
CA ILE A 49 -5.96 9.39 3.82
C ILE A 49 -5.61 8.19 4.71
N ALA A 50 -4.35 8.10 5.17
CA ALA A 50 -3.90 7.08 6.10
C ALA A 50 -4.65 7.13 7.45
N TYR A 51 -4.93 8.33 7.97
CA TYR A 51 -5.75 8.48 9.19
C TYR A 51 -7.20 8.03 8.97
N GLN A 52 -7.82 8.41 7.85
CA GLN A 52 -9.20 8.00 7.55
C GLN A 52 -9.35 6.48 7.45
N ASN A 53 -8.42 5.80 6.76
CA ASN A 53 -8.41 4.34 6.64
C ASN A 53 -8.07 3.62 7.96
N TRP A 54 -7.29 4.25 8.84
CA TRP A 54 -6.99 3.70 10.16
C TRP A 54 -8.18 3.80 11.13
N VAL A 55 -8.94 4.92 11.08
CA VAL A 55 -10.13 5.11 11.94
C VAL A 55 -11.32 4.32 11.43
N ILE A 56 -11.54 4.26 10.12
CA ILE A 56 -12.62 3.50 9.49
C ILE A 56 -11.99 2.61 8.42
N PRO A 57 -11.75 1.32 8.72
CA PRO A 57 -11.27 0.40 7.69
C PRO A 57 -12.31 0.34 6.57
N GLY A 58 -11.87 0.52 5.33
CA GLY A 58 -12.76 0.57 4.15
C GLY A 58 -13.44 -0.75 3.78
N SER A 59 -13.15 -1.84 4.51
CA SER A 59 -13.73 -3.16 4.28
C SER A 59 -14.14 -3.79 5.61
N PRO A 60 -15.33 -4.42 5.69
CA PRO A 60 -15.70 -5.19 6.88
C PRO A 60 -14.68 -6.33 7.08
N ILE A 61 -14.11 -6.39 8.28
CA ILE A 61 -13.22 -7.49 8.68
C ILE A 61 -14.10 -8.52 9.38
N TYR A 62 -14.44 -9.59 8.68
CA TYR A 62 -15.17 -10.70 9.26
C TYR A 62 -14.23 -11.59 10.05
N ARG A 63 -14.58 -11.91 11.29
CA ARG A 63 -13.90 -12.92 12.10
C ARG A 63 -14.87 -14.05 12.43
N GLN A 64 -14.50 -15.26 12.01
CA GLN A 64 -15.24 -16.47 12.31
C GLN A 64 -14.53 -17.21 13.43
N PHE A 65 -15.27 -17.59 14.47
CA PHE A 65 -14.77 -18.42 15.56
C PHE A 65 -15.38 -19.82 15.45
N TRP A 66 -14.51 -20.82 15.58
CA TRP A 66 -14.89 -22.22 15.69
C TRP A 66 -14.60 -22.69 17.10
N LEU A 67 -15.66 -23.01 17.84
CA LEU A 67 -15.56 -23.58 19.18
C LEU A 67 -15.90 -25.07 19.12
N PHE A 68 -15.15 -25.86 19.87
CA PHE A 68 -15.36 -27.30 19.98
C PHE A 68 -15.83 -27.64 21.39
N ASP A 69 -17.11 -27.98 21.51
CA ASP A 69 -17.72 -28.39 22.77
C ASP A 69 -17.47 -29.88 23.04
N VAL A 70 -17.02 -30.21 24.24
CA VAL A 70 -16.65 -31.59 24.62
C VAL A 70 -17.87 -32.32 25.13
N GLN A 71 -18.26 -33.41 24.46
CA GLN A 71 -19.51 -34.13 24.73
C GLN A 71 -19.38 -35.24 25.79
N ASN A 72 -18.14 -35.68 26.09
CA ASN A 72 -17.86 -36.71 27.10
C ASN A 72 -16.84 -36.24 28.16
N PRO A 73 -17.07 -35.08 28.82
CA PRO A 73 -16.07 -34.48 29.70
C PRO A 73 -15.71 -35.40 30.88
N GLU A 74 -16.67 -36.13 31.48
CA GLU A 74 -16.36 -37.04 32.59
C GLU A 74 -15.45 -38.19 32.17
N GLU A 75 -15.67 -38.80 31.01
CA GLU A 75 -14.85 -39.92 30.52
C GLU A 75 -13.43 -39.48 30.21
N VAL A 76 -13.28 -38.29 29.65
CA VAL A 76 -11.96 -37.69 29.38
C VAL A 76 -11.22 -37.44 30.70
N MET A 77 -11.90 -36.86 31.68
CA MET A 77 -11.29 -36.50 32.97
C MET A 77 -10.97 -37.71 33.84
N GLN A 78 -11.84 -38.72 33.86
CA GLN A 78 -11.71 -39.87 34.76
C GLN A 78 -10.91 -41.01 34.13
N ASN A 79 -11.10 -41.28 32.84
CA ASN A 79 -10.58 -42.47 32.18
C ASN A 79 -9.50 -42.15 31.12
N GLY A 80 -9.26 -40.88 30.82
CA GLY A 80 -8.35 -40.47 29.74
C GLY A 80 -8.85 -40.86 28.35
N SER A 81 -10.17 -41.08 28.21
CA SER A 81 -10.80 -41.41 26.93
C SER A 81 -10.58 -40.32 25.89
N ALA A 82 -10.65 -40.67 24.61
CA ALA A 82 -10.60 -39.69 23.54
C ALA A 82 -11.81 -38.73 23.62
N PRO A 83 -11.60 -37.40 23.51
CA PRO A 83 -12.70 -36.44 23.59
C PRO A 83 -13.55 -36.48 22.32
N ILE A 84 -14.87 -36.49 22.51
CA ILE A 84 -15.87 -36.37 21.45
C ILE A 84 -16.21 -34.88 21.34
N LEU A 85 -15.96 -34.29 20.17
CA LEU A 85 -16.11 -32.85 19.95
C LEU A 85 -17.32 -32.56 19.08
N LYS A 86 -18.04 -31.49 19.42
CA LYS A 86 -19.09 -30.91 18.60
C LYS A 86 -18.72 -29.48 18.22
N GLU A 87 -18.71 -29.19 16.92
CA GLU A 87 -18.42 -27.86 16.40
C GLU A 87 -19.60 -26.90 16.63
N SER A 88 -19.28 -25.67 17.05
CA SER A 88 -20.19 -24.53 17.10
C SER A 88 -19.52 -23.32 16.46
N THR A 89 -20.23 -22.66 15.54
CA THR A 89 -19.71 -21.51 14.77
C THR A 89 -20.33 -20.21 15.28
N GLU A 90 -19.50 -19.23 15.61
CA GLU A 90 -19.95 -17.86 15.95
C GLU A 90 -19.31 -16.83 15.01
N ILE A 91 -20.16 -16.03 14.36
CA ILE A 91 -19.74 -14.96 13.44
C ILE A 91 -19.81 -13.63 14.19
N VAL A 92 -18.65 -13.05 14.49
CA VAL A 92 -18.55 -11.73 15.14
C VAL A 92 -18.44 -10.66 14.04
N HIS A 93 -19.38 -9.70 14.06
CA HIS A 93 -19.43 -8.55 13.15
C HIS A 93 -18.72 -7.33 13.73
#